data_AF-A0A0M8T8R9-F1
#
_entry.id   AF-A0A0M8T8R9-F1
#
_cell.length_a   1.000
_cell.length_b   1.000
_cell.length_c   1.000
_cell.angle_alpha   90.00
_cell.angle_beta   90.00
_cell.angle_gamma   90.00
#
_symmetry.space_group_name_H-M   'P 1'
#
loop_
_entity.id
_entity.type
_entity.pdbx_description
1 polymer ?
#
loop_
_entity_poly.entity_id
_entity_poly.type
_entity_poly.pdbx_seq_one_letter_code
_entity_poly.pdbx_strand_id
1 'polypeptide(L)'
;MTAEAHPYVTQVNDLWHEFYGPEPAARADDPGMIVDRATRKAWVLKTLTGALPATTRLYCGHLPTGLDAYLGSEHWHGRRARKGSLFPDATSTVTTFAAFLEETWLSAAEPWAARIVRYEFDLLWGTPAKPTSAALDRGLRLPDGAWAADCRYDVPDYAVRLRETCADCPWPVAVQHTRPRGRPFATLTLRAGKGLRRIHLRDATCEALRPLWDEEADWPGGHEAVLAQAERRELVVPCAP
;
A
#
# COMPACT_ATOMS: atom_id res chain seq x y z
N MET A 1 38.16 16.89 -10.46
CA MET A 1 36.96 17.26 -11.24
C MET A 1 35.77 16.68 -10.52
N THR A 2 35.14 17.46 -9.63
CA THR A 2 33.91 17.08 -8.95
C THR A 2 32.78 17.14 -9.97
N ALA A 3 32.11 16.01 -10.19
CA ALA A 3 30.91 15.99 -11.02
C ALA A 3 29.87 16.90 -10.34
N GLU A 4 29.43 17.94 -11.06
CA GLU A 4 28.35 18.79 -10.59
C GLU A 4 27.12 17.92 -10.35
N ALA A 5 26.59 18.00 -9.13
CA ALA A 5 25.35 17.33 -8.78
C ALA A 5 24.25 17.81 -9.73
N HIS A 6 23.51 16.86 -10.28
CA HIS A 6 22.41 17.15 -11.20
C HIS A 6 21.42 18.11 -10.51
N PRO A 7 20.92 19.17 -11.17
CA PRO A 7 20.15 20.24 -10.53
C PRO A 7 18.89 19.78 -9.78
N TYR A 8 18.31 18.64 -10.16
CA TYR A 8 17.22 17.99 -9.42
C TYR A 8 17.63 17.42 -8.06
N VAL A 9 18.87 16.94 -7.91
CA VAL A 9 19.41 16.42 -6.64
C VAL A 9 19.67 17.57 -5.68
N THR A 10 20.14 18.71 -6.19
CA THR A 10 20.37 19.93 -5.42
C THR A 10 19.05 20.51 -4.90
N GLN A 11 18.02 20.63 -5.75
CA GLN A 11 16.68 21.09 -5.32
C GLN A 11 16.06 20.21 -4.24
N VAL A 12 16.24 18.88 -4.32
CA VAL A 12 15.73 17.94 -3.31
C VAL A 12 16.49 18.08 -1.99
N ASN A 13 17.80 18.32 -2.02
CA ASN A 13 18.61 18.54 -0.82
C ASN A 13 18.33 19.88 -0.15
N ASP A 14 18.13 20.95 -0.93
CA ASP A 14 17.83 22.29 -0.40
C ASP A 14 16.45 22.32 0.27
N LEU A 15 15.44 21.68 -0.36
CA LEU A 15 14.13 21.43 0.26
C LEU A 15 14.27 20.59 1.53
N TRP A 16 15.22 19.66 1.61
CA TRP A 16 15.36 18.75 2.74
C TRP A 16 16.02 19.40 3.97
N HIS A 17 17.03 20.26 3.77
CA HIS A 17 17.67 20.99 4.86
C HIS A 17 16.74 21.98 5.57
N GLU A 18 15.80 22.55 4.83
CA GLU A 18 14.83 23.51 5.37
C GLU A 18 13.81 22.85 6.33
N PHE A 19 13.55 21.54 6.20
CA PHE A 19 12.51 20.86 6.98
C PHE A 19 12.99 20.04 8.19
N TYR A 20 14.26 19.60 8.29
CA TYR A 20 14.63 18.50 9.20
C TYR A 20 15.85 18.69 10.12
N GLY A 21 16.55 19.83 10.09
CA GLY A 21 17.65 20.13 11.03
C GLY A 21 18.98 19.38 10.78
N PRO A 22 19.99 19.56 11.64
CA PRO A 22 21.35 19.03 11.43
C PRO A 22 21.49 17.54 11.76
N GLU A 23 22.48 16.91 11.11
CA GLU A 23 22.71 15.47 11.07
C GLU A 23 23.30 14.90 12.39
N PRO A 24 22.82 13.76 12.92
CA PRO A 24 23.49 13.03 14.00
C PRO A 24 24.65 12.16 13.46
N ALA A 25 25.71 12.02 14.27
CA ALA A 25 26.98 11.38 13.89
C ALA A 25 26.83 9.91 13.45
N ALA A 26 27.36 9.60 12.25
CA ALA A 26 27.34 8.26 11.66
C ALA A 26 28.21 7.27 12.45
N ARG A 27 27.69 6.06 12.70
CA ARG A 27 28.50 4.91 13.10
C ARG A 27 29.02 4.20 11.85
N ALA A 28 30.34 4.07 11.75
CA ALA A 28 31.00 3.31 10.71
C ALA A 28 30.78 1.81 10.93
N ASP A 29 30.73 1.07 9.82
CA ASP A 29 30.85 -0.40 9.72
C ASP A 29 29.56 -1.24 9.66
N ASP A 30 28.57 -0.80 8.88
CA ASP A 30 27.51 -1.69 8.38
C ASP A 30 27.53 -1.75 6.84
N PRO A 31 27.63 -2.91 6.16
CA PRO A 31 27.78 -2.98 4.69
C PRO A 31 26.57 -2.45 3.89
N GLY A 32 25.42 -2.23 4.55
CA GLY A 32 24.28 -1.47 4.02
C GLY A 32 24.50 0.05 4.00
N MET A 33 25.67 0.53 4.42
CA MET A 33 26.04 1.94 4.63
C MET A 33 26.99 2.52 3.58
N ILE A 34 27.22 1.84 2.45
CA ILE A 34 28.11 2.33 1.39
C ILE A 34 27.57 3.60 0.71
N VAL A 35 26.25 3.78 0.72
CA VAL A 35 25.55 4.96 0.16
C VAL A 35 25.17 5.91 1.28
N ASP A 36 25.31 7.21 0.99
CA ASP A 36 24.92 8.29 1.90
C ASP A 36 23.43 8.18 2.29
N ARG A 37 23.10 8.77 3.45
CA ARG A 37 21.77 8.65 4.05
C ARG A 37 20.66 9.20 3.15
N ALA A 38 20.91 10.30 2.44
CA ALA A 38 19.91 10.93 1.57
C ALA A 38 19.58 10.02 0.38
N THR A 39 20.60 9.46 -0.27
CA THR A 39 20.43 8.51 -1.38
C THR A 39 19.65 7.27 -0.95
N ARG A 40 19.94 6.73 0.25
CA ARG A 40 19.18 5.59 0.81
C ARG A 40 17.73 5.94 1.10
N LYS A 41 17.49 7.08 1.75
CA LYS A 41 16.15 7.57 2.06
C LYS A 41 15.33 7.75 0.79
N ALA A 42 15.92 8.31 -0.26
CA ALA A 42 15.28 8.47 -1.57
C ALA A 42 14.92 7.13 -2.22
N TRP A 43 15.82 6.14 -2.20
CA TRP A 43 15.53 4.81 -2.73
C TRP A 43 14.42 4.10 -1.96
N VAL A 44 14.44 4.16 -0.63
CA VAL A 44 13.40 3.57 0.21
C VAL A 44 12.06 4.27 -0.05
N LEU A 45 12.01 5.60 -0.07
CA LEU A 45 10.79 6.35 -0.43
C LEU A 45 10.24 5.92 -1.78
N LYS A 46 11.08 5.85 -2.81
CA LYS A 46 10.66 5.41 -4.15
C LYS A 46 10.10 3.99 -4.13
N THR A 47 10.75 3.08 -3.40
CA THR A 47 10.35 1.68 -3.29
C THR A 47 9.02 1.54 -2.57
N LEU A 48 8.87 2.21 -1.43
CA LEU A 48 7.66 2.19 -0.62
C LEU A 48 6.49 2.90 -1.31
N THR A 49 6.70 4.09 -1.88
CA THR A 49 5.64 4.80 -2.63
C THR A 49 5.21 4.08 -3.90
N GLY A 50 6.04 3.21 -4.47
CA GLY A 50 5.68 2.35 -5.60
C GLY A 50 4.79 1.17 -5.20
N ALA A 51 4.97 0.60 -4.02
CA ALA A 51 4.23 -0.58 -3.55
C ALA A 51 3.05 -0.26 -2.62
N LEU A 52 3.21 0.77 -1.80
CA LEU A 52 2.31 1.23 -0.73
C LEU A 52 2.07 2.76 -0.88
N PRO A 53 1.49 3.22 -2.00
CA PRO A 53 1.45 4.64 -2.35
C PRO A 53 0.67 5.51 -1.36
N ALA A 54 -0.42 5.02 -0.77
CA ALA A 54 -1.19 5.77 0.21
C ALA A 54 -0.55 5.69 1.60
N THR A 55 -0.19 4.48 2.06
CA THR A 55 0.42 4.22 3.37
C THR A 55 1.69 5.02 3.57
N THR A 56 2.60 5.02 2.58
CA THR A 56 3.90 5.70 2.72
C THR A 56 3.72 7.20 2.90
N ARG A 57 2.82 7.82 2.13
CA ARG A 57 2.53 9.26 2.20
C ARG A 57 1.78 9.61 3.48
N LEU A 58 0.83 8.78 3.90
CA LEU A 58 0.13 8.92 5.17
C LEU A 58 1.12 8.90 6.35
N TYR A 59 1.95 7.86 6.43
CA TYR A 59 2.91 7.70 7.50
C TYR A 59 3.86 8.90 7.58
N CYS A 60 4.50 9.26 6.47
CA CYS A 60 5.46 10.36 6.45
C CYS A 60 4.78 11.74 6.57
N GLY A 61 3.50 11.89 6.19
CA GLY A 61 2.75 13.13 6.40
C GLY A 61 2.29 13.31 7.84
N HIS A 62 1.91 12.24 8.53
CA HIS A 62 1.60 12.28 9.96
C HIS A 62 2.85 12.35 10.84
N LEU A 63 3.94 11.73 10.40
CA LEU A 63 5.23 11.68 11.09
C LEU A 63 6.33 12.10 10.11
N PRO A 64 6.68 13.40 10.04
CA PRO A 64 7.70 13.91 9.10
C PRO A 64 9.07 13.23 9.25
N THR A 65 9.42 12.79 10.46
CA THR A 65 10.65 12.03 10.77
C THR A 65 10.45 10.51 10.70
N GLY A 66 9.26 10.04 10.33
CA GLY A 66 8.88 8.63 10.39
C GLY A 66 9.79 7.73 9.55
N LEU A 67 10.21 8.19 8.37
CA LEU A 67 11.13 7.39 7.57
C LEU A 67 12.51 7.24 8.21
N ASP A 68 12.98 8.26 8.93
CA ASP A 68 14.23 8.16 9.69
C ASP A 68 14.09 7.17 10.86
N ALA A 69 12.91 7.13 11.49
CA ALA A 69 12.60 6.13 12.51
C ALA A 69 12.62 4.70 11.95
N TYR A 70 12.04 4.48 10.76
CA TYR A 70 12.14 3.18 10.09
C TYR A 70 13.59 2.81 9.77
N LEU A 71 14.36 3.72 9.17
CA LEU A 71 15.76 3.48 8.81
C LEU A 71 16.67 3.27 10.03
N GLY A 72 16.30 3.79 11.20
CA GLY A 72 16.97 3.55 12.47
C GLY A 72 16.42 2.37 13.29
N SER A 73 15.43 1.65 12.78
CA SER A 73 14.82 0.51 13.47
C SER A 73 15.55 -0.81 13.19
N GLU A 74 15.36 -1.80 14.07
CA GLU A 74 15.89 -3.17 13.86
C GLU A 74 15.32 -3.83 12.58
N HIS A 75 14.13 -3.41 12.13
CA HIS A 75 13.53 -3.87 10.87
C HIS A 75 14.37 -3.51 9.63
N TRP A 76 15.18 -2.44 9.72
CA TRP A 76 16.08 -2.00 8.67
C TRP A 76 17.54 -2.46 8.90
N HIS A 77 17.98 -2.55 10.14
CA HIS A 77 19.37 -2.93 10.46
C HIS A 77 19.73 -4.35 9.99
N GLY A 78 21.00 -4.58 9.62
CA GLY A 78 21.50 -5.89 9.19
C GLY A 78 21.06 -6.34 7.78
N ARG A 79 20.35 -5.49 7.04
CA ARG A 79 19.83 -5.79 5.71
C ARG A 79 20.92 -5.69 4.65
N ARG A 80 21.23 -6.83 4.03
CA ARG A 80 22.27 -6.92 3.00
C ARG A 80 21.76 -6.43 1.65
N ALA A 81 22.62 -5.70 0.94
CA ALA A 81 22.37 -5.35 -0.45
C ALA A 81 22.27 -6.62 -1.32
N ARG A 82 21.43 -6.58 -2.35
CA ARG A 82 21.35 -7.65 -3.35
C ARG A 82 22.67 -7.71 -4.13
N LYS A 83 23.13 -8.90 -4.53
CA LYS A 83 24.32 -9.05 -5.38
C LYS A 83 24.18 -8.18 -6.64
N GLY A 84 25.13 -7.27 -6.87
CA GLY A 84 25.10 -6.31 -7.98
C GLY A 84 24.24 -5.06 -7.75
N SER A 85 23.75 -4.83 -6.54
CA SER A 85 22.97 -3.66 -6.13
C SER A 85 23.62 -2.98 -4.93
N LEU A 86 23.38 -1.68 -4.79
CA LEU A 86 23.73 -0.90 -3.59
C LEU A 86 22.65 -0.98 -2.50
N PHE A 87 21.47 -1.52 -2.84
CA PHE A 87 20.31 -1.58 -1.96
C PHE A 87 19.83 -3.02 -1.73
N PRO A 88 19.11 -3.28 -0.62
CA PRO A 88 18.39 -4.53 -0.41
C PRO A 88 17.37 -4.82 -1.51
N ASP A 89 16.80 -6.03 -1.49
CA ASP A 89 15.69 -6.37 -2.39
C ASP A 89 14.46 -5.48 -2.10
N ALA A 90 13.79 -5.03 -3.16
CA ALA A 90 12.64 -4.13 -3.05
C ALA A 90 11.47 -4.77 -2.31
N THR A 91 11.19 -6.05 -2.55
CA THR A 91 10.11 -6.79 -1.87
C THR A 91 10.39 -6.87 -0.38
N SER A 92 11.64 -7.20 -0.04
CA SER A 92 12.12 -7.21 1.34
C SER A 92 11.95 -5.83 2.01
N THR A 93 12.27 -4.75 1.30
CA THR A 93 12.06 -3.36 1.78
C THR A 93 10.62 -3.05 2.14
N VAL A 94 9.68 -3.48 1.29
CA VAL A 94 8.26 -3.23 1.51
C VAL A 94 7.73 -4.07 2.68
N THR A 95 8.12 -5.34 2.78
CA THR A 95 7.61 -6.24 3.84
C THR A 95 8.07 -5.84 5.24
N THR A 96 9.33 -5.45 5.42
CA THR A 96 9.81 -5.01 6.75
C THR A 96 9.29 -3.63 7.12
N PHE A 97 9.05 -2.76 6.15
CA PHE A 97 8.38 -1.49 6.44
C PHE A 97 6.94 -1.74 6.93
N ALA A 98 6.21 -2.68 6.30
CA ALA A 98 4.90 -3.06 6.78
C ALA A 98 4.94 -3.64 8.20
N ALA A 99 5.88 -4.55 8.49
CA ALA A 99 6.07 -5.10 9.84
C ALA A 99 6.40 -4.00 10.88
N PHE A 100 7.27 -3.05 10.52
CA PHE A 100 7.59 -1.90 11.35
C PHE A 100 6.34 -1.05 11.65
N LEU A 101 5.47 -0.80 10.67
CA LEU A 101 4.25 -0.03 10.89
C LEU A 101 3.24 -0.75 11.78
N GLU A 102 3.10 -2.08 11.64
CA GLU A 102 2.25 -2.92 12.52
C GLU A 102 2.66 -2.78 13.98
N GLU A 103 3.97 -2.80 14.26
CA GLU A 103 4.50 -2.73 15.61
C GLU A 103 4.45 -1.31 16.20
N THR A 104 4.75 -0.30 15.38
CA THR A 104 5.11 1.03 15.93
C THR A 104 4.07 2.13 15.71
N TRP A 105 3.16 1.98 14.75
CA TRP A 105 2.27 3.08 14.36
C TRP A 105 0.81 2.70 14.22
N LEU A 106 0.50 1.51 13.70
CA LEU A 106 -0.87 1.18 13.34
C LEU A 106 -1.85 1.15 14.51
N SER A 107 -1.39 0.82 15.71
CA SER A 107 -2.19 0.86 16.94
C SER A 107 -2.54 2.28 17.40
N ALA A 108 -1.74 3.28 17.03
CA ALA A 108 -1.91 4.68 17.40
C ALA A 108 -2.47 5.55 16.25
N ALA A 109 -2.53 5.01 15.03
CA ALA A 109 -3.02 5.73 13.86
C ALA A 109 -4.52 6.05 13.96
N GLU A 110 -4.94 7.14 13.31
CA GLU A 110 -6.37 7.43 13.19
C GLU A 110 -7.08 6.25 12.50
N PRO A 111 -8.31 5.89 12.92
CA PRO A 111 -8.98 4.67 12.44
C PRO A 111 -9.12 4.58 10.91
N TRP A 112 -9.30 5.72 10.23
CA TRP A 112 -9.40 5.75 8.78
C TRP A 112 -8.05 5.52 8.09
N ALA A 113 -6.95 6.04 8.66
CA ALA A 113 -5.61 5.82 8.14
C ALA A 113 -5.21 4.36 8.31
N ALA A 114 -5.48 3.77 9.49
CA ALA A 114 -5.27 2.35 9.75
C ALA A 114 -6.01 1.45 8.73
N ARG A 115 -7.25 1.81 8.34
CA ARG A 115 -8.00 1.08 7.30
C ARG A 115 -7.36 1.17 5.91
N ILE A 116 -6.80 2.31 5.54
CA ILE A 116 -6.08 2.47 4.27
C ILE A 116 -4.82 1.60 4.25
N VAL A 117 -4.06 1.60 5.36
CA VAL A 117 -2.85 0.78 5.46
C VAL A 117 -3.19 -0.70 5.40
N ARG A 118 -4.21 -1.13 6.16
CA ARG A 118 -4.67 -2.53 6.13
C ARG A 118 -5.07 -2.95 4.73
N TYR A 119 -5.82 -2.11 4.00
CA TYR A 119 -6.17 -2.37 2.61
C TYR A 119 -4.94 -2.56 1.70
N GLU A 120 -3.91 -1.70 1.79
CA GLU A 120 -2.72 -1.85 0.95
C GLU A 120 -1.91 -3.10 1.33
N PHE A 121 -1.91 -3.49 2.60
CA PHE A 121 -1.30 -4.74 3.05
C PHE A 121 -2.05 -5.96 2.49
N ASP A 122 -3.38 -5.97 2.60
CA ASP A 122 -4.23 -7.04 2.07
C ASP A 122 -4.13 -7.12 0.54
N LEU A 123 -3.92 -5.99 -0.15
CA LEU A 123 -3.71 -5.97 -1.60
C LEU A 123 -2.39 -6.67 -2.03
N LEU A 124 -1.36 -6.62 -1.19
CA LEU A 124 -0.05 -7.22 -1.46
C LEU A 124 0.08 -8.65 -0.91
N TRP A 125 -0.47 -8.91 0.27
CA TRP A 125 -0.24 -10.12 1.06
C TRP A 125 -1.52 -10.78 1.56
N GLY A 126 -2.69 -10.38 1.04
CA GLY A 126 -3.97 -10.98 1.41
C GLY A 126 -4.01 -12.49 1.18
N THR A 127 -4.81 -13.16 2.00
CA THR A 127 -5.00 -14.61 1.93
C THR A 127 -6.13 -14.95 0.98
N PRO A 128 -6.03 -16.06 0.22
CA PRO A 128 -7.14 -16.53 -0.61
C PRO A 128 -8.44 -16.61 0.17
N ALA A 129 -9.48 -15.97 -0.37
CA ALA A 129 -10.80 -15.97 0.24
C ALA A 129 -11.36 -17.40 0.21
N LYS A 130 -11.89 -17.85 1.34
CA LYS A 130 -12.70 -19.06 1.40
C LYS A 130 -14.14 -18.70 1.06
N PRO A 131 -14.91 -19.59 0.42
CA PRO A 131 -16.34 -19.37 0.21
C PRO A 131 -17.04 -19.15 1.56
N THR A 132 -17.83 -18.08 1.65
CA THR A 132 -18.71 -17.80 2.79
C THR A 132 -19.96 -18.68 2.73
N SER A 133 -20.74 -18.76 3.81
CA SER A 133 -22.04 -19.43 3.80
C SER A 133 -22.98 -18.85 2.74
N ALA A 134 -23.08 -17.51 2.66
CA ALA A 134 -23.93 -16.84 1.67
C ALA A 134 -23.51 -17.16 0.22
N ALA A 135 -22.20 -17.27 -0.04
CA ALA A 135 -21.66 -17.63 -1.34
C ALA A 135 -22.02 -19.09 -1.71
N LEU A 136 -21.86 -20.01 -0.77
CA LEU A 136 -22.20 -21.43 -0.92
C LEU A 136 -23.69 -21.64 -1.18
N ASP A 137 -24.57 -20.98 -0.43
CA ASP A 137 -26.02 -21.05 -0.61
C ASP A 137 -26.45 -20.56 -2.01
N ARG A 138 -25.70 -19.60 -2.56
CA ARG A 138 -25.92 -19.08 -3.92
C ARG A 138 -25.28 -19.96 -5.00
N GLY A 139 -24.44 -20.93 -4.64
CA GLY A 139 -23.67 -21.75 -5.55
C GLY A 139 -22.56 -20.97 -6.27
N LEU A 140 -22.09 -19.87 -5.70
CA LEU A 140 -21.05 -19.00 -6.28
C LEU A 140 -19.83 -18.93 -5.35
N ARG A 141 -18.66 -18.69 -5.94
CA ARG A 141 -17.41 -18.47 -5.19
C ARG A 141 -16.44 -17.60 -5.98
N LEU A 142 -15.41 -17.08 -5.32
CA LEU A 142 -14.27 -16.51 -6.01
C LEU A 142 -13.42 -17.60 -6.68
N PRO A 143 -12.71 -17.30 -7.78
CA PRO A 143 -11.75 -18.21 -8.41
C PRO A 143 -10.67 -18.71 -7.44
N ASP A 144 -10.09 -19.88 -7.70
CA ASP A 144 -9.09 -20.46 -6.82
C ASP A 144 -7.86 -19.57 -6.64
N GLY A 145 -7.50 -19.33 -5.38
CA GLY A 145 -6.38 -18.47 -5.02
C GLY A 145 -6.65 -16.97 -5.18
N ALA A 146 -7.88 -16.56 -5.48
CA ALA A 146 -8.30 -15.17 -5.47
C ALA A 146 -8.52 -14.66 -4.03
N TRP A 147 -8.31 -13.36 -3.82
CA TRP A 147 -8.60 -12.69 -2.56
C TRP A 147 -9.11 -11.27 -2.81
N ALA A 148 -9.79 -10.72 -1.81
CA ALA A 148 -10.27 -9.35 -1.82
C ALA A 148 -9.56 -8.53 -0.74
N ALA A 149 -9.23 -7.29 -1.07
CA ALA A 149 -8.86 -6.26 -0.10
C ALA A 149 -10.03 -5.26 -0.03
N ASP A 150 -10.74 -5.21 1.09
CA ASP A 150 -11.88 -4.30 1.32
C ASP A 150 -11.42 -3.01 2.01
N CYS A 151 -12.00 -1.88 1.63
CA CYS A 151 -11.86 -0.62 2.33
C CYS A 151 -13.13 0.21 2.19
N ARG A 152 -13.47 0.99 3.22
CA ARG A 152 -14.55 1.99 3.11
C ARG A 152 -14.14 3.24 2.33
N TYR A 153 -12.96 3.24 1.71
CA TYR A 153 -12.39 4.36 0.97
C TYR A 153 -11.86 3.84 -0.37
N ASP A 154 -12.05 4.60 -1.44
CA ASP A 154 -11.39 4.32 -2.73
C ASP A 154 -9.91 4.69 -2.60
N VAL A 155 -9.11 3.72 -2.13
CA VAL A 155 -7.69 3.93 -1.81
C VAL A 155 -6.87 4.29 -3.06
N PRO A 156 -7.07 3.68 -4.24
CA PRO A 156 -6.39 4.13 -5.46
C PRO A 156 -6.71 5.58 -5.84
N ASP A 157 -7.98 6.01 -5.78
CA ASP A 157 -8.36 7.41 -6.01
C ASP A 157 -7.70 8.33 -4.98
N TYR A 158 -7.78 7.96 -3.71
CA TYR A 158 -7.14 8.70 -2.61
C TYR A 158 -5.63 8.84 -2.83
N ALA A 159 -4.94 7.76 -3.22
CA ALA A 159 -3.51 7.76 -3.47
C ALA A 159 -3.12 8.71 -4.61
N VAL A 160 -3.93 8.78 -5.68
CA VAL A 160 -3.74 9.72 -6.79
C VAL A 160 -3.92 11.16 -6.31
N ARG A 161 -5.04 11.48 -5.67
CA ARG A 161 -5.31 12.83 -5.15
C ARG A 161 -4.25 13.28 -4.14
N LEU A 162 -3.81 12.37 -3.27
CA LEU A 162 -2.79 12.66 -2.28
C LEU A 162 -1.45 12.92 -2.96
N ARG A 163 -1.07 12.13 -3.96
CA ARG A 163 0.16 12.37 -4.75
C ARG A 163 0.12 13.74 -5.43
N GLU A 164 -0.99 14.09 -6.05
CA GLU A 164 -1.18 15.39 -6.71
C GLU A 164 -1.06 16.52 -5.70
N THR A 165 -1.75 16.43 -4.56
CA THR A 165 -1.66 17.44 -3.50
C THR A 165 -0.24 17.54 -2.90
N CYS A 166 0.45 16.41 -2.72
CA CYS A 166 1.86 16.39 -2.27
C CYS A 166 2.84 16.99 -3.28
N ALA A 167 2.45 17.18 -4.55
CA ALA A 167 3.29 17.89 -5.52
C ALA A 167 3.23 19.40 -5.30
N ASP A 168 2.11 19.89 -4.75
CA ASP A 168 1.83 21.32 -4.58
C ASP A 168 2.09 21.82 -3.14
N CYS A 169 2.12 20.94 -2.14
CA CYS A 169 2.37 21.31 -0.75
C CYS A 169 3.08 20.21 0.08
N PRO A 170 3.67 20.57 1.25
CA PRO A 170 4.31 19.61 2.13
C PRO A 170 3.36 18.48 2.56
N TRP A 171 3.90 17.27 2.74
CA TRP A 171 3.09 16.07 3.00
C TRP A 171 2.15 16.17 4.21
N PRO A 172 2.53 16.79 5.35
CA PRO A 172 1.61 16.95 6.48
C PRO A 172 0.36 17.76 6.12
N VAL A 173 0.55 18.81 5.33
CA VAL A 173 -0.53 19.68 4.84
C VAL A 173 -1.38 18.90 3.83
N ALA A 174 -0.74 18.20 2.88
CA ALA A 174 -1.43 17.38 1.89
C ALA A 174 -2.31 16.29 2.53
N VAL A 175 -1.81 15.58 3.54
CA VAL A 175 -2.55 14.54 4.27
C VAL A 175 -3.76 15.13 5.00
N GLN A 176 -3.61 16.29 5.64
CA GLN A 176 -4.71 16.96 6.33
C GLN A 176 -5.82 17.41 5.36
N HIS A 177 -5.47 17.92 4.18
CA HIS A 177 -6.44 18.41 3.20
C HIS A 177 -7.08 17.30 2.36
N THR A 178 -6.40 16.18 2.13
CA THR A 178 -6.87 15.16 1.17
C THR A 178 -7.71 14.07 1.83
N ARG A 179 -8.51 14.35 2.86
CA ARG A 179 -9.25 13.28 3.57
C ARG A 179 -9.98 12.31 2.61
N PRO A 180 -9.92 10.99 2.87
CA PRO A 180 -10.57 10.01 2.01
C PRO A 180 -12.09 10.16 2.10
N ARG A 181 -12.77 9.89 0.99
CA ARG A 181 -14.24 9.93 0.90
C ARG A 181 -14.78 8.52 1.10
N GLY A 182 -15.74 8.38 2.02
CA GLY A 182 -16.36 7.09 2.33
C GLY A 182 -17.20 6.57 1.17
N ARG A 183 -16.94 5.35 0.72
CA ARG A 183 -17.76 4.59 -0.25
C ARG A 183 -17.44 3.10 -0.20
N PRO A 184 -18.38 2.21 -0.59
CA PRO A 184 -18.08 0.78 -0.74
C PRO A 184 -16.98 0.57 -1.79
N PHE A 185 -15.88 -0.05 -1.40
CA PHE A 185 -14.75 -0.27 -2.29
C PHE A 185 -13.97 -1.53 -1.93
N ALA A 186 -13.66 -2.34 -2.93
CA ALA A 186 -12.76 -3.47 -2.76
C ALA A 186 -11.88 -3.64 -3.99
N THR A 187 -10.73 -4.26 -3.82
CA THR A 187 -9.93 -4.77 -4.93
C THR A 187 -9.91 -6.28 -4.90
N LEU A 188 -10.46 -6.89 -5.93
CA LEU A 188 -10.35 -8.31 -6.18
C LEU A 188 -9.02 -8.59 -6.89
N THR A 189 -8.19 -9.44 -6.30
CA THR A 189 -6.96 -9.92 -6.90
C THR A 189 -7.14 -11.37 -7.34
N LEU A 190 -6.91 -11.62 -8.63
CA LEU A 190 -7.10 -12.89 -9.30
C LEU A 190 -5.76 -13.43 -9.80
N ARG A 191 -5.53 -14.73 -9.68
CA ARG A 191 -4.42 -15.41 -10.34
C ARG A 191 -4.77 -15.60 -11.82
N ALA A 192 -3.93 -15.09 -12.70
CA ALA A 192 -3.99 -15.28 -14.15
C ALA A 192 -2.74 -16.01 -14.63
N GLY A 193 -2.79 -16.66 -15.80
CA GLY A 193 -1.68 -17.48 -16.30
C GLY A 193 -0.31 -16.77 -16.44
N LYS A 194 -0.29 -15.43 -16.50
CA LYS A 194 0.94 -14.62 -16.57
C LYS A 194 1.20 -13.73 -15.34
N GLY A 195 0.44 -13.86 -14.26
CA GLY A 195 0.60 -13.04 -13.05
C GLY A 195 -0.70 -12.74 -12.32
N LEU A 196 -0.74 -11.60 -11.62
CA LEU A 196 -1.92 -11.17 -10.88
C LEU A 196 -2.74 -10.17 -11.70
N ARG A 197 -4.05 -10.37 -11.77
CA ARG A 197 -5.02 -9.42 -12.32
C ARG A 197 -5.77 -8.77 -11.16
N ARG A 198 -5.71 -7.45 -11.05
CA ARG A 198 -6.41 -6.67 -10.02
C ARG A 198 -7.60 -5.93 -10.61
N ILE A 199 -8.74 -5.97 -9.93
CA ILE A 199 -9.99 -5.36 -10.38
C ILE A 199 -10.58 -4.57 -9.22
N HIS A 200 -10.78 -3.28 -9.46
CA HIS A 200 -11.40 -2.37 -8.50
C HIS A 200 -12.92 -2.45 -8.61
N LEU A 201 -13.57 -2.81 -7.52
CA LEU A 201 -15.01 -2.88 -7.34
C LEU A 201 -15.45 -1.64 -6.57
N ARG A 202 -16.45 -0.94 -7.08
CA ARG A 202 -16.96 0.31 -6.50
C ARG A 202 -18.47 0.24 -6.31
N ASP A 203 -18.96 0.86 -5.25
CA ASP A 203 -20.37 1.08 -4.94
C ASP A 203 -21.21 -0.19 -5.15
N ALA A 204 -22.26 -0.13 -5.96
CA ALA A 204 -23.18 -1.22 -6.24
C ALA A 204 -22.50 -2.51 -6.72
N THR A 205 -21.37 -2.43 -7.45
CA THR A 205 -20.62 -3.64 -7.84
C THR A 205 -19.86 -4.23 -6.65
N CYS A 206 -19.31 -3.38 -5.79
CA CYS A 206 -18.65 -3.84 -4.57
C CYS A 206 -19.68 -4.50 -3.64
N GLU A 207 -20.80 -3.83 -3.38
CA GLU A 207 -21.86 -4.32 -2.50
C GLU A 207 -22.48 -5.62 -3.02
N ALA A 208 -22.75 -5.71 -4.32
CA ALA A 208 -23.29 -6.93 -4.93
C ALA A 208 -22.37 -8.14 -4.80
N LEU A 209 -21.05 -7.94 -4.80
CA LEU A 209 -20.08 -9.04 -4.77
C LEU A 209 -19.51 -9.30 -3.36
N ARG A 210 -19.72 -8.37 -2.42
CA ARG A 210 -19.21 -8.45 -1.04
C ARG A 210 -19.50 -9.78 -0.32
N PRO A 211 -20.69 -10.39 -0.45
CA PRO A 211 -20.97 -11.68 0.18
C PRO A 211 -20.00 -12.80 -0.19
N LEU A 212 -19.22 -12.67 -1.27
CA LEU A 212 -18.27 -13.69 -1.72
C LEU A 212 -16.99 -13.78 -0.86
N TRP A 213 -16.70 -12.78 -0.04
CA TRP A 213 -15.50 -12.75 0.81
C TRP A 213 -15.74 -12.18 2.21
N ASP A 214 -16.94 -11.70 2.50
CA ASP A 214 -17.32 -11.14 3.79
C ASP A 214 -18.49 -11.96 4.36
N GLU A 215 -18.23 -12.71 5.45
CA GLU A 215 -19.20 -13.61 6.07
C GLU A 215 -20.39 -12.85 6.68
N GLU A 216 -20.21 -11.57 7.00
CA GLU A 216 -21.25 -10.73 7.59
C GLU A 216 -22.13 -10.05 6.53
N ALA A 217 -21.82 -10.22 5.23
CA ALA A 217 -22.52 -9.55 4.15
C ALA A 217 -23.60 -10.45 3.51
N ASP A 218 -24.83 -9.93 3.48
CA ASP A 218 -25.96 -10.56 2.78
C ASP A 218 -26.03 -10.14 1.31
N TRP A 219 -26.68 -10.97 0.49
CA TRP A 219 -26.96 -10.64 -0.91
C TRP A 219 -27.96 -9.48 -1.01
N PRO A 220 -27.57 -8.33 -1.59
CA PRO A 220 -28.53 -7.27 -1.85
C PRO A 220 -29.48 -7.72 -2.98
N GLY A 221 -30.78 -7.51 -2.81
CA GLY A 221 -31.78 -7.81 -3.84
C GLY A 221 -31.61 -6.91 -5.07
N GLY A 222 -31.89 -7.43 -6.27
CA GLY A 222 -31.89 -6.64 -7.51
C GLY A 222 -30.53 -6.43 -8.20
N HIS A 223 -29.54 -7.27 -7.89
CA HIS A 223 -28.18 -7.21 -8.48
C HIS A 223 -27.87 -8.35 -9.46
N GLU A 224 -28.88 -9.03 -10.02
CA GLU A 224 -28.70 -10.18 -10.91
C GLU A 224 -27.87 -9.83 -12.16
N ALA A 225 -28.05 -8.63 -12.70
CA ALA A 225 -27.28 -8.15 -13.85
C ALA A 225 -25.78 -8.00 -13.52
N VAL A 226 -25.45 -7.58 -12.29
CA VAL A 226 -24.06 -7.43 -11.82
C VAL A 226 -23.42 -8.81 -11.67
N LEU A 227 -24.12 -9.78 -11.10
CA LEU A 227 -23.64 -11.16 -10.96
C LEU A 227 -23.41 -11.82 -12.33
N ALA A 228 -24.38 -11.71 -13.25
CA ALA A 228 -24.22 -12.22 -14.61
C ALA A 228 -23.06 -11.54 -15.37
N GLN A 229 -22.75 -10.27 -15.07
CA GLN A 229 -21.57 -9.62 -15.64
C GLN A 229 -20.28 -10.09 -14.95
N ALA A 230 -20.29 -10.32 -13.65
CA ALA A 230 -19.15 -10.81 -12.89
C ALA A 230 -18.75 -12.23 -13.32
N GLU A 231 -19.71 -13.12 -13.57
CA GLU A 231 -19.50 -14.45 -14.12
C GLU A 231 -18.87 -14.38 -15.52
N ARG A 232 -19.45 -13.59 -16.43
CA ARG A 232 -18.91 -13.39 -17.79
C ARG A 232 -17.48 -12.83 -17.82
N ARG A 233 -17.07 -12.14 -16.75
CA ARG A 233 -15.72 -11.57 -16.60
C ARG A 233 -14.79 -12.44 -15.77
N GLU A 234 -15.25 -13.62 -15.37
CA GLU A 234 -14.51 -14.59 -14.55
C GLU A 234 -14.06 -13.97 -13.22
N LEU A 235 -14.89 -13.11 -12.64
CA LEU A 235 -14.67 -12.56 -11.29
C LEU A 235 -15.19 -13.52 -10.22
N VAL A 236 -16.16 -14.33 -10.60
CA VAL A 236 -16.84 -15.32 -9.78
C VAL A 236 -17.00 -16.57 -10.64
N VAL A 237 -17.02 -17.73 -9.99
CA VAL A 237 -17.21 -19.03 -10.64
C VAL A 237 -18.27 -19.83 -9.87
N PRO A 238 -18.95 -20.78 -10.52
CA PRO A 238 -19.82 -21.70 -9.81
C PRO A 238 -19.05 -22.50 -8.76
N CYS A 239 -19.71 -22.81 -7.64
CA CYS A 239 -19.26 -23.89 -6.78
C CYS A 239 -19.32 -25.19 -7.59
N ALA A 240 -18.21 -25.95 -7.62
CA ALA A 240 -18.24 -27.27 -8.23
C ALA A 240 -19.24 -28.15 -7.45
N PRO A 241 -20.00 -29.02 -8.13
CA PRO A 241 -20.90 -29.97 -7.47
C PRO A 241 -20.16 -30.97 -6.57
#